data_AF-A0A963F9G1-F1
#
_entry.id   AF-A0A963F9G1-F1
#
_cell.length_a   1.000
_cell.length_b   1.000
_cell.length_c   1.000
_cell.angle_alpha   90.00
_cell.angle_beta   90.00
_cell.angle_gamma   90.00
#
_symmetry.space_group_name_H-M   'P 1'
#
loop_
_entity.id
_entity.type
_entity.pdbx_description
1 polymer ?
#
loop_
_entity_poly.entity_id
_entity_poly.type
_entity_poly.pdbx_seq_one_letter_code
_entity_poly.pdbx_strand_id
1 'polypeptide(L)'
;MPEHMNAMPPVPARQRGFTVWEVLVAVVLLAVGLLGIAGLQLSSLQGNHSAYQRTLVTAMASDISERIRANENDCDCITDNDTCTTSQLVACTPSGWNTELASQLPEGEGIVCRDSTPDDGTGSGLGDAGCDNSGDVYAIKVWWRDNRNPNALQRFSYSFRP
;
A
#
# COMPACT_ATOMS: atom_id res chain seq x y z
N MET A 1 -85.39 32.31 -8.07
CA MET A 1 -84.96 31.11 -7.32
C MET A 1 -83.63 30.66 -7.91
N PRO A 2 -82.48 30.74 -7.21
CA PRO A 2 -81.23 30.14 -7.69
C PRO A 2 -80.99 28.79 -6.99
N GLU A 3 -80.67 27.75 -7.78
CA GLU A 3 -80.22 26.46 -7.26
C GLU A 3 -78.78 26.57 -6.73
N HIS A 4 -78.61 26.20 -5.47
CA HIS A 4 -77.32 26.12 -4.79
C HIS A 4 -76.68 24.77 -5.14
N MET A 5 -75.75 24.74 -6.10
CA MET A 5 -75.00 23.51 -6.42
C MET A 5 -74.04 23.19 -5.27
N ASN A 6 -74.43 22.24 -4.41
CA ASN A 6 -73.54 21.70 -3.39
C ASN A 6 -72.44 20.87 -4.06
N ALA A 7 -71.20 21.32 -3.94
CA ALA A 7 -70.03 20.57 -4.37
C ALA A 7 -69.92 19.28 -3.54
N MET A 8 -69.74 18.15 -4.24
CA MET A 8 -69.61 16.84 -3.62
C MET A 8 -68.25 16.75 -2.90
N PRO A 9 -68.22 16.34 -1.62
CA PRO A 9 -66.98 16.28 -0.86
C PRO A 9 -66.02 15.23 -1.46
N PRO A 10 -64.70 15.51 -1.48
CA PRO A 10 -63.72 14.56 -1.98
C PRO A 10 -63.74 13.28 -1.13
N VAL A 11 -63.77 12.12 -1.79
CA VAL A 11 -63.70 10.82 -1.12
C VAL A 11 -62.31 10.70 -0.46
N PRO A 12 -62.21 10.44 0.84
CA PRO A 12 -60.92 10.31 1.51
C PRO A 12 -60.14 9.12 0.93
N ALA A 13 -58.91 9.38 0.49
CA ALA A 13 -58.02 8.35 -0.01
C ALA A 13 -57.76 7.32 1.12
N ARG A 14 -58.00 6.04 0.82
CA ARG A 14 -57.86 4.95 1.79
C ARG A 14 -56.38 4.78 2.14
N GLN A 15 -55.98 5.20 3.35
CA GLN A 15 -54.64 4.90 3.87
C GLN A 15 -54.46 3.39 3.98
N ARG A 16 -53.54 2.83 3.19
CA ARG A 16 -53.07 1.46 3.36
C ARG A 16 -52.03 1.47 4.48
N GLY A 17 -52.33 0.80 5.59
CA GLY A 17 -51.35 0.53 6.65
C GLY A 17 -50.31 -0.48 6.18
N PHE A 18 -49.11 -0.41 6.76
CA PHE A 18 -48.04 -1.37 6.50
C PHE A 18 -48.41 -2.74 7.04
N THR A 19 -48.07 -3.78 6.28
CA THR A 19 -48.24 -5.16 6.72
C THR A 19 -47.00 -5.64 7.48
N VAL A 20 -47.15 -6.55 8.44
CA VAL A 20 -46.00 -7.07 9.24
C VAL A 20 -44.95 -7.74 8.36
N TRP A 21 -45.35 -8.41 7.27
CA TRP A 21 -44.42 -9.06 6.35
C TRP A 21 -43.57 -8.05 5.56
N GLU A 22 -44.13 -6.88 5.24
CA GLU A 22 -43.42 -5.81 4.52
C GLU A 22 -42.28 -5.25 5.36
N VAL A 23 -42.51 -5.04 6.66
CA VAL A 23 -41.46 -4.62 7.60
C VAL A 23 -40.42 -5.73 7.80
N LEU A 24 -40.84 -6.99 7.90
CA LEU A 24 -39.93 -8.14 8.02
C LEU A 24 -38.99 -8.25 6.81
N VAL A 25 -39.53 -8.13 5.59
CA VAL A 25 -38.73 -8.14 4.36
C VAL A 25 -37.80 -6.92 4.30
N ALA A 26 -38.27 -5.73 4.68
CA ALA A 26 -37.45 -4.53 4.71
C ALA A 26 -36.25 -4.67 5.67
N VAL A 27 -36.46 -5.21 6.86
CA VAL A 27 -35.38 -5.44 7.84
C VAL A 27 -34.37 -6.47 7.31
N VAL A 28 -34.82 -7.54 6.65
CA VAL A 28 -33.93 -8.55 6.04
C VAL A 28 -33.08 -7.91 4.93
N LEU A 29 -33.70 -7.16 4.01
CA LEU A 29 -32.97 -6.47 2.94
C LEU A 29 -31.96 -5.46 3.48
N LEU A 30 -32.35 -4.70 4.52
CA LEU A 30 -31.46 -3.76 5.20
C LEU A 30 -30.28 -4.47 5.86
N ALA A 31 -30.52 -5.59 6.55
CA ALA A 31 -29.45 -6.38 7.17
C ALA A 31 -28.45 -6.90 6.13
N VAL A 32 -28.94 -7.44 5.01
CA VAL A 32 -28.09 -7.90 3.89
C VAL A 32 -27.30 -6.72 3.29
N GLY A 33 -27.94 -5.57 3.10
CA GLY A 33 -27.28 -4.36 2.60
C GLY A 33 -26.16 -3.87 3.51
N LEU A 34 -26.39 -3.84 4.82
CA LEU A 34 -25.37 -3.44 5.80
C LEU A 34 -24.18 -4.40 5.85
N LEU A 35 -24.43 -5.72 5.75
CA LEU A 35 -23.35 -6.71 5.64
C LEU A 35 -22.51 -6.52 4.37
N GLY A 36 -23.16 -6.19 3.25
CA GLY A 36 -22.47 -5.85 2.01
C GLY A 36 -21.54 -4.64 2.18
N ILE A 37 -22.02 -3.57 2.80
CA ILE A 37 -21.21 -2.37 3.07
C ILE A 37 -20.06 -2.68 4.03
N ALA A 38 -20.29 -3.47 5.08
CA ALA A 38 -19.24 -3.87 6.01
C ALA A 38 -18.10 -4.63 5.30
N GLY A 39 -18.44 -5.54 4.38
CA GLY A 39 -17.45 -6.24 3.55
C GLY A 39 -16.62 -5.29 2.68
N LEU A 40 -17.27 -4.31 2.04
CA LEU A 40 -16.57 -3.28 1.25
C LEU A 40 -15.65 -2.41 2.12
N GLN A 41 -16.08 -2.05 3.34
CA GLN A 41 -15.25 -1.29 4.27
C GLN A 41 -13.98 -2.06 4.66
N LEU A 42 -14.10 -3.35 4.97
CA LEU A 42 -12.93 -4.19 5.30
C LEU A 42 -11.95 -4.30 4.12
N SER A 43 -12.46 -4.51 2.91
CA SER A 43 -11.62 -4.55 1.71
C SER A 43 -10.92 -3.21 1.45
N SER A 44 -11.61 -2.10 1.68
CA SER A 44 -11.04 -0.75 1.56
C SER A 44 -9.92 -0.51 2.58
N LEU A 45 -10.13 -0.91 3.84
CA LEU A 45 -9.10 -0.80 4.88
C LEU A 45 -7.84 -1.61 4.55
N GLN A 46 -8.00 -2.84 4.06
CA GLN A 46 -6.87 -3.67 3.63
C GLN A 46 -6.10 -3.03 2.45
N GLY A 47 -6.82 -2.51 1.46
CA GLY A 47 -6.22 -1.78 0.34
C GLY A 47 -5.45 -0.53 0.77
N ASN A 48 -6.04 0.27 1.66
CA ASN A 48 -5.40 1.46 2.22
C ASN A 48 -4.14 1.12 3.02
N HIS A 49 -4.16 0.05 3.80
CA HIS A 49 -2.98 -0.40 4.55
C HIS A 49 -1.82 -0.79 3.62
N SER A 50 -2.10 -1.55 2.56
CA SER A 50 -1.10 -1.92 1.57
C SER A 50 -0.53 -0.71 0.82
N ALA A 51 -1.40 0.24 0.44
CA ALA A 51 -0.97 1.49 -0.19
C ALA A 51 -0.10 2.34 0.75
N TYR A 52 -0.46 2.40 2.03
CA TYR A 52 0.33 3.08 3.06
C TYR A 52 1.74 2.47 3.20
N GLN A 53 1.86 1.15 3.28
CA GLN A 53 3.17 0.47 3.30
C GLN A 53 4.03 0.81 2.07
N ARG A 54 3.43 0.82 0.87
CA ARG A 54 4.14 1.21 -0.37
C ARG A 54 4.62 2.65 -0.33
N THR A 55 3.83 3.57 0.20
CA THR A 55 4.22 4.98 0.39
C THR A 55 5.40 5.09 1.36
N LEU A 56 5.38 4.37 2.48
CA LEU A 56 6.49 4.33 3.43
C LEU A 56 7.78 3.84 2.78
N VAL A 57 7.72 2.72 2.06
CA VAL A 57 8.87 2.16 1.32
C VAL A 57 9.42 3.16 0.31
N THR A 58 8.53 3.81 -0.46
CA THR A 58 8.95 4.81 -1.46
C THR A 58 9.64 6.00 -0.81
N ALA A 59 9.13 6.49 0.33
CA ALA A 59 9.74 7.58 1.08
C ALA A 59 11.12 7.18 1.63
N MET A 60 11.25 5.99 2.22
CA MET A 60 12.53 5.48 2.72
C MET A 60 13.55 5.28 1.61
N ALA A 61 13.15 4.74 0.45
CA ALA A 61 14.03 4.59 -0.70
C ALA A 61 14.47 5.95 -1.27
N SER A 62 13.57 6.93 -1.30
CA SER A 62 13.90 8.28 -1.76
C SER A 62 14.93 8.95 -0.85
N ASP A 63 14.79 8.79 0.48
CA ASP A 63 15.78 9.29 1.46
C ASP A 63 17.17 8.69 1.20
N ILE A 64 17.26 7.37 1.02
CA ILE A 64 18.53 6.71 0.69
C ILE A 64 19.12 7.22 -0.63
N SER A 65 18.29 7.42 -1.66
CA SER A 65 18.78 7.92 -2.95
C SER A 65 19.36 9.34 -2.85
N GLU A 66 18.76 10.20 -2.04
CA GLU A 66 19.26 11.55 -1.81
C GLU A 66 20.57 11.53 -1.02
N ARG A 67 20.69 10.62 -0.05
CA ARG A 67 21.94 10.44 0.71
C ARG A 67 23.08 9.95 -0.18
N ILE A 68 22.79 9.09 -1.15
CA ILE A 68 23.77 8.62 -2.13
C ILE A 68 24.19 9.76 -3.05
N ARG A 69 23.25 10.57 -3.55
CA ARG A 69 23.55 11.76 -4.35
C ARG A 69 24.40 12.78 -3.60
N ALA A 70 24.11 12.99 -2.31
CA ALA A 70 24.86 13.90 -1.47
C ALA A 70 26.29 13.42 -1.16
N ASN A 71 26.54 12.11 -1.21
CA ASN A 71 27.82 11.49 -0.87
C ASN A 71 28.35 10.59 -2.00
N GLU A 72 28.12 10.97 -3.26
CA GLU A 72 28.36 10.12 -4.44
C GLU A 72 29.73 9.45 -4.43
N ASN A 73 30.80 10.22 -4.18
CA ASN A 73 32.17 9.71 -4.14
C ASN A 73 32.42 8.69 -3.01
N ASP A 74 31.73 8.82 -1.87
CA ASP A 74 31.85 7.88 -0.74
C ASP A 74 30.98 6.63 -0.95
N CYS A 75 29.94 6.72 -1.78
CA CYS A 75 29.00 5.65 -2.09
C CYS A 75 29.39 4.77 -3.26
N ASP A 76 30.50 5.06 -3.92
CA ASP A 76 31.06 4.21 -4.97
C ASP A 76 31.61 2.90 -4.41
N CYS A 77 31.90 2.79 -3.11
CA CYS A 77 32.37 1.52 -2.54
C CYS A 77 31.29 0.42 -2.50
N ILE A 78 29.99 0.77 -2.63
CA ILE A 78 28.86 -0.18 -2.60
C ILE A 78 28.84 -1.08 -3.86
N THR A 79 29.68 -0.79 -4.84
CA THR A 79 29.67 -1.40 -6.18
C THR A 79 30.64 -2.56 -6.33
N ASP A 80 31.67 -2.65 -5.48
CA ASP A 80 32.93 -3.26 -5.94
C ASP A 80 33.34 -4.56 -5.23
N ASN A 81 32.46 -5.21 -4.46
CA ASN A 81 32.89 -6.28 -3.53
C ASN A 81 34.06 -5.86 -2.61
N ASP A 82 34.33 -4.56 -2.54
CA ASP A 82 35.45 -3.99 -1.81
C ASP A 82 35.00 -3.62 -0.41
N THR A 83 35.96 -3.61 0.51
CA THR A 83 35.70 -3.29 1.91
C THR A 83 35.39 -1.81 2.06
N CYS A 84 34.11 -1.43 1.90
CA CYS A 84 33.64 -0.12 2.36
C CYS A 84 34.07 0.08 3.82
N THR A 85 34.62 1.25 4.12
CA THR A 85 34.82 1.65 5.51
C THR A 85 33.46 1.82 6.20
N THR A 86 33.43 1.68 7.53
CA THR A 86 32.19 1.87 8.30
C THR A 86 31.60 3.28 8.10
N SER A 87 32.44 4.30 7.88
CA SER A 87 31.98 5.66 7.60
C SER A 87 31.32 5.80 6.23
N GLN A 88 31.86 5.14 5.19
CA GLN A 88 31.26 5.13 3.85
C GLN A 88 29.92 4.39 3.85
N LEU A 89 29.85 3.22 4.49
CA LEU A 89 28.59 2.49 4.63
C LEU A 89 27.53 3.37 5.29
N VAL A 90 27.85 4.00 6.42
CA VAL A 90 26.89 4.85 7.14
C VAL A 90 26.48 6.08 6.34
N ALA A 91 27.38 6.69 5.56
CA ALA A 91 27.05 7.83 4.70
C ALA A 91 25.97 7.48 3.67
N CYS A 92 26.06 6.30 3.07
CA CYS A 92 25.23 5.89 1.94
C CYS A 92 24.00 5.09 2.35
N THR A 93 24.15 4.21 3.34
CA THR A 93 23.08 3.40 3.90
C THR A 93 23.19 3.45 5.43
N PRO A 94 22.28 4.17 6.13
CA PRO A 94 22.37 4.29 7.57
C PRO A 94 22.32 2.89 8.20
N SER A 95 23.18 2.62 9.18
CA SER A 95 23.30 1.30 9.82
C SER A 95 22.00 0.79 10.47
N GLY A 96 21.05 1.69 10.74
CA GLY A 96 19.72 1.36 11.27
C GLY A 96 18.63 1.19 10.23
N TRP A 97 18.91 1.34 8.93
CA TRP A 97 17.86 1.33 7.89
C TRP A 97 17.06 0.03 7.85
N ASN A 98 17.72 -1.13 7.91
CA ASN A 98 17.03 -2.42 7.95
C ASN A 98 16.26 -2.63 9.27
N THR A 99 16.74 -2.08 10.39
CA THR A 99 15.99 -2.06 11.64
C THR A 99 14.72 -1.22 11.52
N GLU A 100 14.80 -0.09 10.83
CA GLU A 100 13.66 0.78 10.59
C GLU A 100 12.65 0.16 9.61
N LEU A 101 13.14 -0.49 8.55
CA LEU A 101 12.29 -1.28 7.65
C LEU A 101 11.55 -2.36 8.43
N ALA A 102 12.25 -3.12 9.28
CA ALA A 102 11.64 -4.18 10.08
C ALA A 102 10.70 -3.65 11.18
N SER A 103 10.87 -2.40 11.64
CA SER A 103 9.98 -1.78 12.64
C SER A 103 8.67 -1.28 12.04
N GLN A 104 8.71 -0.78 10.79
CA GLN A 104 7.55 -0.22 10.10
C GLN A 104 6.83 -1.22 9.19
N LEU A 105 7.55 -2.23 8.67
CA LEU A 105 7.05 -3.19 7.71
C LEU A 105 7.21 -4.62 8.25
N PRO A 106 6.16 -5.46 8.18
CA PRO A 106 6.28 -6.86 8.57
C PRO A 106 7.35 -7.56 7.73
N GLU A 107 8.39 -8.10 8.37
CA GLU A 107 9.52 -8.73 7.68
C GLU A 107 10.17 -7.80 6.63
N GLY A 108 10.24 -6.50 6.97
CA GLY A 108 10.86 -5.48 6.13
C GLY A 108 12.36 -5.69 6.01
N GLU A 109 12.84 -5.91 4.80
CA GLU A 109 14.26 -6.05 4.48
C GLU A 109 14.60 -5.24 3.23
N GLY A 110 15.79 -4.65 3.19
CA GLY A 110 16.23 -3.84 2.07
C GLY A 110 17.73 -3.97 1.77
N ILE A 111 18.06 -3.74 0.50
CA ILE A 111 19.43 -3.67 0.01
C ILE A 111 19.58 -2.49 -0.95
N VAL A 112 20.77 -1.89 -0.89
CA VAL A 112 21.26 -0.92 -1.86
C VAL A 112 22.44 -1.58 -2.57
N CYS A 113 22.41 -1.60 -3.90
CA CYS A 113 23.51 -2.14 -4.70
C CYS A 113 23.59 -1.42 -6.05
N ARG A 114 24.70 -1.58 -6.75
CA ARG A 114 24.71 -1.31 -8.19
C ARG A 114 24.17 -2.49 -8.96
N ASP A 115 23.36 -2.18 -9.95
CA ASP A 115 22.59 -3.16 -10.67
C ASP A 115 22.35 -2.73 -12.12
N SER A 116 22.88 -3.48 -13.08
CA SER A 116 22.62 -3.24 -14.50
C SER A 116 21.23 -3.72 -14.95
N THR A 117 20.58 -4.56 -14.13
CA THR A 117 19.24 -5.11 -14.31
C THR A 117 18.31 -4.85 -13.11
N PRO A 118 17.96 -3.59 -12.78
CA PRO A 118 17.31 -3.22 -11.51
C PRO A 118 15.97 -3.88 -11.18
N ASP A 119 15.30 -4.48 -12.16
CA ASP A 119 13.99 -5.12 -12.02
C ASP A 119 14.06 -6.65 -11.93
N ASP A 120 15.26 -7.25 -11.91
CA ASP A 120 15.45 -8.69 -11.72
C ASP A 120 15.31 -9.12 -10.24
N GLY A 121 15.63 -10.38 -9.91
CA GLY A 121 15.49 -10.90 -8.53
C GLY A 121 14.03 -11.13 -8.12
N THR A 122 13.44 -12.22 -8.62
CA THR A 122 11.98 -12.37 -8.79
C THR A 122 11.18 -12.82 -7.55
N GLY A 123 11.63 -12.56 -6.32
CA GLY A 123 10.68 -12.38 -5.20
C GLY A 123 10.88 -13.17 -3.90
N SER A 124 12.11 -13.38 -3.43
CA SER A 124 12.35 -14.15 -2.18
C SER A 124 13.34 -13.47 -1.22
N GLY A 125 13.11 -12.19 -0.93
CA GLY A 125 13.92 -11.43 0.04
C GLY A 125 15.34 -11.19 -0.45
N LEU A 126 16.26 -10.94 0.50
CA LEU A 126 17.63 -10.54 0.19
C LEU A 126 18.45 -11.58 -0.58
N GLY A 127 18.16 -12.88 -0.42
CA GLY A 127 18.89 -13.97 -1.06
C GLY A 127 18.76 -14.01 -2.59
N ASP A 128 17.68 -13.43 -3.10
CA ASP A 128 17.39 -13.33 -4.53
C ASP A 128 17.33 -11.85 -4.97
N ALA A 129 18.15 -11.00 -4.36
CA ALA A 129 18.15 -9.58 -4.65
C ALA A 129 18.55 -9.25 -6.09
N GLY A 130 19.26 -10.14 -6.80
CA GLY A 130 19.70 -9.88 -8.19
C GLY A 130 20.75 -8.77 -8.32
N CYS A 131 21.41 -8.39 -7.22
CA CYS A 131 22.48 -7.40 -7.27
C CYS A 131 23.69 -7.97 -8.04
N ASP A 132 23.89 -7.50 -9.27
CA ASP A 132 24.99 -7.92 -10.13
C ASP A 132 26.29 -7.15 -9.88
N ASN A 133 26.25 -6.08 -9.06
CA ASN A 133 27.39 -5.20 -8.75
C ASN A 133 28.02 -4.62 -10.02
N SER A 134 27.20 -4.32 -11.03
CA SER A 134 27.65 -3.84 -12.33
C SER A 134 26.85 -2.63 -12.82
N GLY A 135 27.42 -1.94 -13.80
CA GLY A 135 26.82 -0.75 -14.42
C GLY A 135 26.94 0.51 -13.58
N ASP A 136 26.22 1.56 -14.00
CA ASP A 136 26.21 2.90 -13.39
C ASP A 136 24.86 3.28 -12.77
N VAL A 137 24.06 2.27 -12.41
CA VAL A 137 22.72 2.46 -11.84
C VAL A 137 22.72 1.91 -10.43
N TYR A 138 22.34 2.75 -9.49
CA TYR A 138 22.04 2.32 -8.13
C TYR A 138 20.61 1.78 -8.09
N ALA A 139 20.43 0.63 -7.45
CA ALA A 139 19.14 0.02 -7.19
C ALA A 139 18.92 -0.09 -5.68
N ILE A 140 17.76 0.38 -5.24
CA ILE A 140 17.24 0.22 -3.89
C ILE A 140 16.10 -0.79 -3.98
N LYS A 141 16.32 -1.98 -3.43
CA LYS A 141 15.33 -3.05 -3.44
C LYS A 141 14.87 -3.33 -2.02
N VAL A 142 13.55 -3.37 -1.83
CA VAL A 142 12.90 -3.56 -0.53
C VAL A 142 11.84 -4.65 -0.64
N TRP A 143 11.81 -5.54 0.34
CA TRP A 143 10.81 -6.58 0.49
C TRP A 143 10.10 -6.46 1.83
N TRP A 144 8.82 -6.81 1.85
CA TRP A 144 8.03 -6.90 3.08
C TRP A 144 6.84 -7.83 2.88
N ARG A 145 6.25 -8.30 3.98
CA ARG A 145 5.01 -9.08 3.95
C ARG A 145 3.80 -8.16 4.07
N ASP A 146 2.87 -8.29 3.12
CA ASP A 146 1.56 -7.62 3.15
C ASP A 146 0.48 -8.60 3.62
N ASN A 147 -0.49 -8.09 4.36
CA ASN A 147 -1.61 -8.87 4.90
C ASN A 147 -2.53 -9.46 3.81
N ARG A 148 -2.49 -8.91 2.59
CA ARG A 148 -3.29 -9.38 1.45
C ARG A 148 -2.80 -10.69 0.86
N ASN A 149 -1.49 -10.97 0.95
CA ASN A 149 -0.90 -12.22 0.49
C ASN A 149 0.18 -12.67 1.49
N PRO A 150 -0.21 -13.38 2.56
CA PRO A 150 0.74 -13.79 3.59
C PRO A 150 1.73 -14.85 3.10
N ASN A 151 1.56 -15.40 1.90
CA ASN A 151 2.43 -16.45 1.36
C ASN A 151 3.50 -15.91 0.40
N ALA A 152 3.48 -14.61 0.06
CA ALA A 152 4.45 -14.01 -0.84
C ALA A 152 4.89 -12.64 -0.32
N LEU A 153 6.19 -12.37 -0.41
CA LEU A 153 6.72 -11.05 -0.14
C LEU A 153 6.30 -10.08 -1.25
N GLN A 154 5.94 -8.88 -0.86
CA GLN A 154 5.90 -7.73 -1.76
C GLN A 154 7.33 -7.29 -2.06
N ARG A 155 7.54 -6.77 -3.27
CA ARG A 155 8.80 -6.19 -3.71
C ARG A 155 8.58 -4.75 -4.17
N PHE A 156 9.53 -3.90 -3.87
CA PHE A 156 9.70 -2.58 -4.43
C PHE A 156 11.14 -2.45 -4.94
N SER A 157 11.30 -1.91 -6.14
CA SER A 157 12.61 -1.55 -6.70
C SER A 157 12.55 -0.08 -7.11
N TYR A 158 13.59 0.66 -6.75
CA TYR A 158 13.78 2.05 -7.16
C TYR A 158 15.21 2.20 -7.66
N SER A 159 15.36 2.59 -8.93
CA SER A 159 16.65 2.74 -9.57
C SER A 159 16.90 4.16 -10.01
N PHE A 160 18.14 4.60 -9.89
CA PHE A 160 18.55 5.95 -10.25
C PHE A 160 20.03 6.00 -10.61
N ARG A 161 20.41 7.08 -11.31
CA ARG A 161 21.80 7.50 -11.46
C ARG A 161 22.00 8.76 -10.61
N PRO A 162 23.05 8.83 -9.76
CA PRO A 162 23.34 10.02 -8.99
C PRO A 162 23.64 11.24 -9.88
#